data_AF-A0A2S1TZM9-F1
#
_entry.id   AF-A0A2S1TZM9-F1
#
_cell.length_a   1.000
_cell.length_b   1.000
_cell.length_c   1.000
_cell.angle_alpha   90.00
_cell.angle_beta   90.00
_cell.angle_gamma   90.00
#
_symmetry.space_group_name_H-M   'P 1'
#
loop_
_entity.id
_entity.type
_entity.pdbx_description
1 polymer ?
#
loop_
_entity_poly.entity_id
_entity_poly.type
_entity_poly.pdbx_seq_one_letter_code
_entity_poly.pdbx_strand_id
1 'polypeptide(L)'
;MHPRFNVTTGLCRLEYKYIENRSFFIALFKHIQYLGRKGCWRTAFEFCKLLLGLDHREDALGALLFIDYYALMSKEYQWLIDFYEFFKESKGLSLLPNFAYSIALAKWHIEHDNGQNDYPDSTNKMIQAIIFYPYIIPILYKKCGITDNTVKKHSYFQRVVGDNIESEGNAGLKLLLDLYIERAWSAWKEDEILDWLKETVKEAFTLIKNKDPILEQAENVRQTKYVKTPRNIYRHILLSDIKEVTASIPPEYTPNGGINMFDPLPPEDSVNIYDDQRLRDFERNSILEAFIRSLLPSSSPESSAYRRRNDNNDQNLNPEELNQTFAAAANAAFPGVFPLPNGSESNAAWTQTIRDTLMRFIGNNAQEDEAIPDLLDENNATSSNNNNNNNNNN
;
A
#
# COMPACT_ATOMS: atom_id res chain seq x y z
N MET A 1 -22.00 -12.50 -12.17
CA MET A 1 -21.85 -12.43 -10.70
C MET A 1 -23.10 -13.01 -10.05
N HIS A 2 -22.94 -13.70 -8.92
CA HIS A 2 -24.07 -14.26 -8.16
C HIS A 2 -24.93 -13.11 -7.58
N PRO A 3 -26.28 -13.17 -7.60
CA PRO A 3 -27.15 -12.08 -7.10
C PRO A 3 -26.95 -11.70 -5.62
N ARG A 4 -26.29 -12.57 -4.83
CA ARG A 4 -25.93 -12.30 -3.42
C ARG A 4 -24.55 -11.65 -3.25
N PHE A 5 -23.78 -11.48 -4.33
CA PHE A 5 -22.52 -10.74 -4.29
C PHE A 5 -22.85 -9.25 -4.26
N ASN A 6 -23.13 -8.76 -3.05
CA ASN A 6 -23.38 -7.36 -2.82
C ASN A 6 -22.15 -6.70 -2.20
N VAL A 7 -21.32 -6.12 -3.07
CA VAL A 7 -20.17 -5.31 -2.67
C VAL A 7 -20.58 -4.24 -1.66
N THR A 8 -21.85 -3.80 -1.70
CA THR A 8 -22.32 -2.72 -0.85
C THR A 8 -22.46 -3.00 0.63
N THR A 9 -22.30 -4.26 1.00
CA THR A 9 -22.38 -4.69 2.39
C THR A 9 -21.03 -4.69 3.07
N GLY A 10 -19.93 -4.52 2.33
CA GLY A 10 -18.57 -4.64 2.89
C GLY A 10 -18.21 -6.04 3.39
N LEU A 11 -19.09 -7.04 3.20
CA LEU A 11 -18.93 -8.44 3.61
C LEU A 11 -18.52 -9.36 2.46
N CYS A 12 -18.49 -8.84 1.23
CA CYS A 12 -18.01 -9.60 0.08
C CYS A 12 -16.49 -9.81 0.22
N ARG A 13 -16.10 -11.07 0.39
CA ARG A 13 -14.70 -11.50 0.40
C ARG A 13 -14.46 -12.35 -0.84
N LEU A 14 -13.29 -12.16 -1.42
CA LEU A 14 -12.89 -12.86 -2.62
C LEU A 14 -11.40 -13.20 -2.48
N GLU A 15 -11.05 -14.48 -2.43
CA GLU A 15 -9.65 -14.87 -2.26
C GLU A 15 -8.93 -14.84 -3.60
N TYR A 16 -7.77 -14.19 -3.65
CA TYR A 16 -6.97 -14.04 -4.88
C TYR A 16 -6.31 -15.35 -5.35
N LYS A 17 -6.19 -16.35 -4.47
CA LYS A 17 -5.62 -17.67 -4.81
C LYS A 17 -6.40 -18.40 -5.89
N TYR A 18 -7.72 -18.17 -6.00
CA TYR A 18 -8.56 -18.72 -7.05
C TYR A 18 -8.33 -17.98 -8.37
N ILE A 19 -7.97 -18.70 -9.42
CA ILE A 19 -7.64 -18.12 -10.74
C ILE A 19 -8.78 -17.30 -11.34
N GLU A 20 -10.03 -17.70 -11.06
CA GLU A 20 -11.26 -17.06 -11.53
C GLU A 20 -11.39 -15.63 -11.02
N ASN A 21 -10.90 -15.39 -9.80
CA ASN A 21 -11.03 -14.12 -9.11
C ASN A 21 -10.00 -13.10 -9.59
N ARG A 22 -8.83 -13.56 -10.06
CA ARG A 22 -7.68 -12.69 -10.36
C ARG A 22 -7.98 -11.62 -11.39
N SER A 23 -8.71 -11.99 -12.44
CA SER A 23 -9.12 -11.06 -13.49
C SER A 23 -9.90 -9.86 -12.94
N PHE A 24 -10.75 -10.07 -11.93
CA PHE A 24 -11.52 -9.01 -11.29
C PHE A 24 -10.63 -8.09 -10.45
N PHE A 25 -9.73 -8.65 -9.64
CA PHE A 25 -8.76 -7.87 -8.87
C PHE A 25 -7.87 -7.00 -9.77
N ILE A 26 -7.34 -7.59 -10.86
CA ILE A 26 -6.48 -6.88 -11.82
C ILE A 26 -7.27 -5.78 -12.53
N ALA A 27 -8.53 -6.05 -12.93
CA ALA A 27 -9.40 -5.04 -13.53
C ALA A 27 -9.65 -3.87 -12.58
N LEU A 28 -9.93 -4.12 -11.30
CA LEU A 28 -10.08 -3.07 -10.28
C LEU A 28 -8.79 -2.26 -10.13
N PHE A 29 -7.64 -2.92 -10.03
CA PHE A 29 -6.34 -2.25 -9.95
C PHE A 29 -6.10 -1.33 -11.14
N LYS A 30 -6.28 -1.83 -12.37
CA LYS A 30 -6.11 -1.02 -13.59
C LYS A 30 -7.13 0.12 -13.67
N HIS A 31 -8.34 -0.09 -13.18
CA HIS A 31 -9.36 0.96 -13.12
C HIS A 31 -8.98 2.07 -12.12
N ILE A 32 -8.46 1.73 -10.93
CA ILE A 32 -7.92 2.70 -9.97
C ILE A 32 -6.85 3.57 -10.64
N GLN A 33 -5.90 2.96 -11.34
CA GLN A 33 -4.86 3.71 -12.05
C GLN A 33 -5.42 4.62 -13.16
N TYR A 34 -6.42 4.13 -13.89
CA TYR A 34 -7.10 4.92 -14.91
C TYR A 34 -7.80 6.14 -14.31
N LEU A 35 -8.53 5.97 -13.19
CA LEU A 35 -9.19 7.04 -12.45
C LEU A 35 -8.18 8.06 -11.91
N GLY A 36 -7.06 7.59 -11.35
CA GLY A 36 -5.96 8.45 -10.89
C GLY A 36 -5.40 9.32 -12.00
N ARG A 37 -5.12 8.74 -13.19
CA ARG A 37 -4.65 9.51 -14.36
C ARG A 37 -5.67 10.53 -14.87
N LYS A 38 -6.96 10.32 -14.59
CA LYS A 38 -8.05 11.26 -14.91
C LYS A 38 -8.29 12.31 -13.82
N GLY A 39 -7.53 12.29 -12.73
CA GLY A 39 -7.73 13.19 -11.59
C GLY A 39 -8.99 12.89 -10.78
N CYS A 40 -9.61 11.73 -10.97
CA CYS A 40 -10.79 11.28 -10.22
C CYS A 40 -10.37 10.68 -8.88
N TRP A 41 -9.68 11.46 -8.04
CA TRP A 41 -8.99 10.99 -6.84
C TRP A 41 -9.94 10.31 -5.85
N ARG A 42 -11.07 10.97 -5.53
CA ARG A 42 -12.06 10.44 -4.59
C ARG A 42 -12.61 9.10 -5.04
N THR A 43 -12.94 8.95 -6.32
CA THR A 43 -13.41 7.67 -6.86
C THR A 43 -12.30 6.62 -6.82
N ALA A 44 -11.08 6.95 -7.25
CA ALA A 44 -9.95 6.04 -7.19
C ALA A 44 -9.71 5.52 -5.76
N PHE A 45 -9.82 6.40 -4.78
CA PHE A 45 -9.69 6.08 -3.36
C PHE A 45 -10.77 5.10 -2.87
N GLU A 46 -12.04 5.30 -3.22
CA GLU A 46 -13.10 4.34 -2.88
C GLU A 46 -12.87 2.96 -3.54
N PHE A 47 -12.31 2.93 -4.74
CA PHE A 47 -11.90 1.68 -5.37
C PHE A 47 -10.68 1.04 -4.70
N CYS A 48 -9.74 1.80 -4.14
CA CYS A 48 -8.67 1.26 -3.29
C CYS A 48 -9.23 0.57 -2.05
N LYS A 49 -10.19 1.21 -1.37
CA LYS A 49 -10.91 0.62 -0.23
C LYS A 49 -11.64 -0.66 -0.63
N LEU A 50 -12.29 -0.67 -1.79
CA LEU A 50 -12.91 -1.87 -2.35
C LEU A 50 -11.90 -2.99 -2.55
N LEU A 51 -10.79 -2.69 -3.24
CA LEU A 51 -9.75 -3.67 -3.53
C LEU A 51 -9.20 -4.31 -2.25
N LEU A 52 -8.91 -3.48 -1.23
CA LEU A 52 -8.46 -3.95 0.08
C LEU A 52 -9.56 -4.71 0.84
N GLY A 53 -10.83 -4.31 0.69
CA GLY A 53 -11.97 -4.98 1.33
C GLY A 53 -12.26 -6.38 0.81
N LEU A 54 -11.91 -6.68 -0.45
CA LEU A 54 -12.07 -8.00 -1.05
C LEU A 54 -11.10 -9.02 -0.44
N ASP A 55 -9.84 -8.62 -0.25
CA ASP A 55 -8.76 -9.43 0.33
C ASP A 55 -7.96 -8.63 1.38
N HIS A 56 -8.59 -8.41 2.52
CA HIS A 56 -7.98 -7.61 3.58
C HIS A 56 -6.87 -8.35 4.33
N ARG A 57 -6.73 -9.68 4.17
CA ARG A 57 -5.74 -10.47 4.91
C ARG A 57 -4.40 -10.45 4.20
N GLU A 58 -4.38 -10.90 2.96
CA GLU A 58 -3.15 -11.08 2.20
C GLU A 58 -2.75 -9.83 1.41
N ASP A 59 -3.70 -8.93 1.15
CA ASP A 59 -3.52 -7.77 0.26
C ASP A 59 -2.77 -8.16 -1.01
N ALA A 60 -3.34 -9.10 -1.77
CA ALA A 60 -2.64 -9.77 -2.86
C ALA A 60 -2.12 -8.80 -3.94
N LEU A 61 -2.76 -7.66 -4.18
CA LEU A 61 -2.30 -6.67 -5.14
C LEU A 61 -1.54 -5.48 -4.52
N GLY A 62 -1.29 -5.50 -3.22
CA GLY A 62 -0.56 -4.43 -2.53
C GLY A 62 -1.32 -3.10 -2.52
N ALA A 63 -2.64 -3.11 -2.29
CA ALA A 63 -3.45 -1.90 -2.19
C ALA A 63 -2.94 -0.96 -1.08
N LEU A 64 -2.32 -1.48 -0.03
CA LEU A 64 -1.69 -0.66 1.02
C LEU A 64 -0.54 0.21 0.51
N LEU A 65 0.07 -0.13 -0.64
CA LEU A 65 1.21 0.61 -1.20
C LEU A 65 0.81 1.91 -1.92
N PHE A 66 -0.48 2.16 -2.16
CA PHE A 66 -0.94 3.36 -2.86
C PHE A 66 -2.17 4.04 -2.24
N ILE A 67 -2.78 3.46 -1.20
CA ILE A 67 -4.06 3.94 -0.67
C ILE A 67 -3.87 5.27 0.04
N ASP A 68 -2.71 5.46 0.66
CA ASP A 68 -2.25 6.70 1.26
C ASP A 68 -2.19 7.83 0.23
N TYR A 69 -1.63 7.57 -0.95
CA TYR A 69 -1.55 8.56 -2.02
C TYR A 69 -2.96 9.00 -2.47
N TYR A 70 -3.87 8.04 -2.71
CA TYR A 70 -5.23 8.39 -3.12
C TYR A 70 -6.02 9.07 -2.00
N ALA A 71 -5.77 8.74 -0.73
CA ALA A 71 -6.37 9.45 0.41
C ALA A 71 -5.90 10.92 0.45
N LEU A 72 -4.59 11.17 0.32
CA LEU A 72 -4.00 12.51 0.27
C LEU A 72 -4.57 13.34 -0.88
N MET A 73 -4.56 12.79 -2.11
CA MET A 73 -5.07 13.50 -3.29
C MET A 73 -6.58 13.75 -3.23
N SER A 74 -7.31 12.95 -2.45
CA SER A 74 -8.74 13.14 -2.18
C SER A 74 -9.04 14.06 -1.00
N LYS A 75 -8.00 14.58 -0.32
CA LYS A 75 -8.11 15.38 0.91
C LYS A 75 -8.76 14.67 2.09
N GLU A 76 -8.67 13.34 2.12
CA GLU A 76 -9.24 12.50 3.18
C GLU A 76 -8.18 12.27 4.27
N TYR A 77 -7.63 13.37 4.79
CA TYR A 77 -6.48 13.35 5.69
C TYR A 77 -6.78 12.65 7.01
N GLN A 78 -7.91 12.98 7.63
CA GLN A 78 -8.32 12.37 8.91
C GLN A 78 -8.54 10.87 8.77
N TRP A 79 -9.18 10.44 7.68
CA TRP A 79 -9.37 9.02 7.39
C TRP A 79 -8.04 8.29 7.33
N LEU A 80 -7.03 8.87 6.68
CA LEU A 80 -5.71 8.26 6.53
C LEU A 80 -5.01 8.09 7.88
N ILE A 81 -5.10 9.11 8.74
CA ILE A 81 -4.55 9.08 10.10
C ILE A 81 -5.26 8.01 10.93
N ASP A 82 -6.59 7.99 10.94
CA ASP A 82 -7.38 7.00 11.69
C ASP A 82 -7.08 5.57 11.20
N PHE A 83 -6.97 5.39 9.88
CA PHE A 83 -6.63 4.11 9.26
C PHE A 83 -5.23 3.65 9.67
N TYR A 84 -4.24 4.55 9.65
CA TYR A 84 -2.88 4.24 10.07
C TYR A 84 -2.83 3.85 11.54
N GLU A 85 -3.39 4.65 12.45
CA GLU A 85 -3.35 4.36 13.88
C GLU A 85 -4.01 3.02 14.22
N PHE A 86 -5.07 2.66 13.50
CA PHE A 86 -5.76 1.40 13.71
C PHE A 86 -5.01 0.18 13.17
N PHE A 87 -4.34 0.29 12.02
CA PHE A 87 -3.72 -0.84 11.33
C PHE A 87 -2.18 -0.87 11.41
N LYS A 88 -1.53 0.13 12.02
CA LYS A 88 -0.05 0.26 12.03
C LYS A 88 0.68 -0.98 12.53
N GLU A 89 0.15 -1.64 13.55
CA GLU A 89 0.76 -2.86 14.12
C GLU A 89 0.30 -4.10 13.34
N SER A 90 -1.01 -4.34 13.26
CA SER A 90 -1.58 -5.55 12.64
C SER A 90 -1.26 -5.73 11.16
N LYS A 91 -0.95 -4.64 10.44
CA LYS A 91 -0.57 -4.64 9.02
C LYS A 91 0.87 -4.18 8.78
N GLY A 92 1.63 -3.88 9.84
CA GLY A 92 2.98 -3.37 9.72
C GLY A 92 3.08 -2.06 8.94
N LEU A 93 2.06 -1.18 8.99
CA LEU A 93 2.08 0.08 8.23
C LEU A 93 3.19 1.02 8.70
N SER A 94 3.66 0.88 9.95
CA SER A 94 4.82 1.62 10.46
C SER A 94 6.13 1.28 9.73
N LEU A 95 6.19 0.11 9.06
CA LEU A 95 7.32 -0.33 8.24
C LEU A 95 7.19 0.07 6.78
N LEU A 96 6.17 0.83 6.41
CA LEU A 96 5.97 1.23 5.02
C LEU A 96 6.36 2.71 4.84
N PRO A 97 7.33 3.03 3.94
CA PRO A 97 7.80 4.41 3.79
C PRO A 97 6.74 5.35 3.24
N ASN A 98 5.80 4.85 2.45
CA ASN A 98 4.68 5.65 1.96
C ASN A 98 3.82 6.17 3.11
N PHE A 99 3.45 5.32 4.08
CA PHE A 99 2.68 5.77 5.25
C PHE A 99 3.46 6.73 6.14
N ALA A 100 4.75 6.51 6.40
CA ALA A 100 5.54 7.41 7.24
C ALA A 100 5.52 8.86 6.74
N TYR A 101 5.72 9.06 5.44
CA TYR A 101 5.68 10.40 4.84
C TYR A 101 4.26 10.92 4.61
N SER A 102 3.34 10.07 4.15
CA SER A 102 1.97 10.47 3.87
C SER A 102 1.20 10.87 5.13
N ILE A 103 1.48 10.24 6.29
CA ILE A 103 0.86 10.61 7.56
C ILE A 103 1.38 11.96 8.06
N ALA A 104 2.68 12.21 7.94
CA ALA A 104 3.25 13.52 8.26
C ALA A 104 2.60 14.62 7.41
N LEU A 105 2.46 14.39 6.10
CA LEU A 105 1.81 15.33 5.19
C LEU A 105 0.31 15.51 5.49
N ALA A 106 -0.41 14.43 5.81
CA ALA A 106 -1.82 14.51 6.18
C ALA A 106 -2.04 15.32 7.47
N LYS A 107 -1.19 15.12 8.48
CA LYS A 107 -1.21 15.91 9.72
C LYS A 107 -0.93 17.39 9.43
N TRP A 108 0.03 17.67 8.54
CA TRP A 108 0.34 19.05 8.16
C TRP A 108 -0.87 19.75 7.55
N HIS A 109 -1.57 19.09 6.61
CA HIS A 109 -2.79 19.64 6.03
C HIS A 109 -3.88 19.92 7.08
N ILE A 110 -4.07 19.03 8.06
CA ILE A 110 -5.05 19.25 9.15
C ILE A 110 -4.63 20.41 10.05
N GLU A 111 -3.36 20.49 10.47
CA GLU A 111 -2.86 21.58 11.29
C GLU A 111 -2.96 22.92 10.56
N HIS A 112 -2.63 22.92 9.26
CA HIS A 112 -2.73 24.08 8.37
C HIS A 112 -4.18 24.55 8.16
N ASP A 113 -5.11 23.64 7.84
CA ASP A 113 -6.54 23.97 7.69
C ASP A 113 -7.14 24.51 9.00
N ASN A 114 -6.62 24.08 10.15
CA ASN A 114 -7.02 24.58 11.47
C ASN A 114 -6.33 25.91 11.87
N GLY A 115 -5.43 26.45 11.04
CA GLY A 115 -4.70 27.68 11.31
C GLY A 115 -3.70 27.56 12.47
N GLN A 116 -3.18 26.35 12.74
CA GLN A 116 -2.13 26.16 13.73
C GLN A 116 -0.80 26.67 13.18
N ASN A 117 -0.02 27.33 14.03
CA ASN A 117 1.34 27.75 13.69
C ASN A 117 2.33 26.64 14.09
N ASP A 118 3.48 26.60 13.42
CA ASP A 118 4.63 25.72 13.70
C ASP A 118 4.40 24.20 13.51
N TYR A 119 3.17 23.77 13.24
CA TYR A 119 2.82 22.41 12.81
C TYR A 119 3.48 21.28 13.65
N PRO A 120 3.31 21.26 14.99
CA PRO A 120 4.14 20.45 15.88
C PRO A 120 3.98 18.94 15.66
N ASP A 121 2.76 18.43 15.45
CA ASP A 121 2.52 16.99 15.30
C ASP A 121 3.01 16.48 13.94
N SER A 122 2.74 17.24 12.87
CA SER A 122 3.25 16.89 11.55
C SER A 122 4.77 16.99 11.45
N THR A 123 5.37 18.01 12.04
CA THR A 123 6.83 18.20 12.07
C THR A 123 7.50 17.05 12.82
N ASN A 124 6.98 16.66 13.99
CA ASN A 124 7.48 15.49 14.72
C ASN A 124 7.39 14.21 13.90
N LYS A 125 6.23 13.93 13.28
CA LYS A 125 6.08 12.73 12.44
C LYS A 125 6.97 12.77 11.19
N MET A 126 7.19 13.94 10.62
CA MET A 126 8.08 14.11 9.49
C MET A 126 9.54 13.88 9.89
N ILE A 127 9.98 14.37 11.05
CA ILE A 127 11.33 14.10 11.58
C ILE A 127 11.53 12.58 11.78
N GLN A 128 10.55 11.88 12.34
CA GLN A 128 10.59 10.42 12.46
C GLN A 128 10.73 9.73 11.10
N ALA A 129 9.95 10.17 10.10
CA ALA A 129 10.03 9.65 8.73
C ALA A 129 11.41 9.92 8.09
N ILE A 130 12.00 11.10 8.33
CA ILE A 130 13.33 11.47 7.83
C ILE A 130 14.42 10.61 8.48
N ILE A 131 14.33 10.37 9.78
CA ILE A 131 15.27 9.51 10.53
C ILE A 131 15.21 8.07 10.02
N PHE A 132 14.01 7.55 9.83
CA PHE A 132 13.81 6.15 9.49
C PHE A 132 13.97 5.86 7.99
N TYR A 133 13.67 6.83 7.12
CA TYR A 133 13.78 6.71 5.66
C TYR A 133 14.44 7.95 5.05
N PRO A 134 15.73 8.21 5.33
CA PRO A 134 16.42 9.42 4.91
C PRO A 134 16.61 9.54 3.38
N TYR A 135 16.51 8.42 2.65
CA TYR A 135 16.75 8.34 1.21
C TYR A 135 15.73 9.13 0.37
N ILE A 136 14.51 9.37 0.88
CA ILE A 136 13.45 10.07 0.15
C ILE A 136 13.80 11.55 -0.05
N ILE A 137 14.35 12.22 0.97
CA ILE A 137 14.56 13.68 0.96
C ILE A 137 15.44 14.16 -0.21
N PRO A 138 16.63 13.60 -0.49
CA PRO A 138 17.44 14.03 -1.63
C PRO A 138 16.73 13.86 -2.98
N ILE A 139 15.99 12.77 -3.15
CA ILE A 139 15.28 12.46 -4.40
C ILE A 139 14.08 13.41 -4.56
N LEU A 140 13.35 13.66 -3.46
CA LEU A 140 12.23 14.58 -3.42
C LEU A 140 12.67 16.02 -3.73
N TYR A 141 13.77 16.48 -3.14
CA TYR A 141 14.36 17.79 -3.42
C TYR A 141 14.71 17.93 -4.91
N LYS A 142 15.33 16.91 -5.49
CA LYS A 142 15.65 16.88 -6.93
C LYS A 142 14.39 16.95 -7.79
N LYS A 143 13.35 16.17 -7.49
CA LYS A 143 12.09 16.15 -8.26
C LYS A 143 11.27 17.43 -8.12
N CYS A 144 11.32 18.06 -6.94
CA CYS A 144 10.63 19.33 -6.68
C CYS A 144 11.44 20.57 -7.10
N GLY A 145 12.66 20.40 -7.61
CA GLY A 145 13.50 21.51 -8.08
C GLY A 145 14.09 22.36 -6.96
N ILE A 146 14.21 21.83 -5.74
CA ILE A 146 14.80 22.53 -4.61
C ILE A 146 16.33 22.56 -4.78
N THR A 147 16.91 23.76 -4.88
CA THR A 147 18.36 23.96 -5.10
C THR A 147 19.18 24.01 -3.81
N ASP A 148 18.61 23.59 -2.69
CA ASP A 148 19.28 23.60 -1.39
C ASP A 148 20.35 22.50 -1.30
N ASN A 149 21.58 22.89 -0.97
CA ASN A 149 22.71 21.96 -0.79
C ASN A 149 22.87 21.50 0.66
N THR A 150 22.00 21.93 1.58
CA THR A 150 22.08 21.58 3.00
C THR A 150 22.08 20.06 3.21
N VAL A 151 21.21 19.33 2.50
CA VAL A 151 21.12 17.86 2.55
C VAL A 151 22.42 17.18 2.13
N LYS A 152 23.06 17.65 1.04
CA LYS A 152 24.31 17.08 0.54
C LYS A 152 25.51 17.31 1.47
N LYS A 153 25.45 18.35 2.31
CA LYS A 153 26.52 18.71 3.25
C LYS A 153 26.42 17.97 4.59
N HIS A 154 25.26 17.38 4.90
CA HIS A 154 25.05 16.74 6.19
C HIS A 154 25.71 15.35 6.23
N SER A 155 26.56 15.10 7.22
CA SER A 155 27.38 13.88 7.33
C SER A 155 26.53 12.59 7.34
N TYR A 156 25.40 12.59 8.05
CA TYR A 156 24.49 11.44 8.08
C TYR A 156 23.92 11.13 6.69
N PHE A 157 23.44 12.14 5.96
CA PHE A 157 22.89 11.94 4.62
C PHE A 157 23.98 11.58 3.61
N GLN A 158 25.19 12.14 3.73
CA GLN A 158 26.30 11.75 2.88
C GLN A 158 26.67 10.28 3.05
N ARG A 159 26.67 9.77 4.29
CA ARG A 159 26.87 8.35 4.58
C ARG A 159 25.74 7.53 3.97
N VAL A 160 24.51 7.76 4.43
CA VAL A 160 23.37 6.92 4.09
C VAL A 160 23.03 6.97 2.59
N VAL A 161 23.15 8.11 1.92
CA VAL A 161 22.89 8.25 0.47
C VAL A 161 24.09 7.83 -0.38
N GLY A 162 25.30 7.85 0.19
CA GLY A 162 26.51 7.35 -0.46
C GLY A 162 26.58 5.83 -0.49
N ASP A 163 25.99 5.17 0.51
CA ASP A 163 25.85 3.73 0.59
C ASP A 163 24.74 3.27 -0.39
N ASN A 164 25.08 2.34 -1.29
CA ASN A 164 24.07 1.82 -2.22
C ASN A 164 23.12 0.89 -1.44
N ILE A 165 21.84 1.26 -1.33
CA ILE A 165 20.79 0.50 -0.61
C ILE A 165 20.79 -0.98 -1.04
N GLU A 166 21.08 -1.25 -2.31
CA GLU A 166 21.13 -2.61 -2.86
C GLU A 166 22.33 -3.42 -2.33
N SER A 167 23.48 -2.76 -2.10
CA SER A 167 24.68 -3.42 -1.58
C SER A 167 24.57 -3.85 -0.11
N GLU A 168 23.59 -3.33 0.60
CA GLU A 168 23.27 -3.71 1.98
C GLU A 168 22.21 -4.83 2.06
N GLY A 169 21.79 -5.39 0.92
CA GLY A 169 20.77 -6.43 0.91
C GLY A 169 19.33 -5.92 1.09
N ASN A 170 19.11 -4.61 1.06
CA ASN A 170 17.81 -3.96 1.28
C ASN A 170 17.08 -3.62 -0.03
N ALA A 171 17.17 -4.50 -1.03
CA ALA A 171 16.54 -4.28 -2.34
C ALA A 171 15.02 -4.04 -2.23
N GLY A 172 14.34 -4.72 -1.30
CA GLY A 172 12.91 -4.51 -1.04
C GLY A 172 12.58 -3.10 -0.55
N LEU A 173 13.41 -2.55 0.34
CA LEU A 173 13.25 -1.17 0.82
C LEU A 173 13.41 -0.18 -0.34
N LYS A 174 14.42 -0.36 -1.19
CA LYS A 174 14.62 0.48 -2.37
C LYS A 174 13.37 0.52 -3.25
N LEU A 175 12.79 -0.65 -3.54
CA LEU A 175 11.56 -0.74 -4.34
C LEU A 175 10.40 0.04 -3.71
N LEU A 176 10.22 -0.05 -2.39
CA LEU A 176 9.17 0.68 -1.67
C LEU A 176 9.39 2.21 -1.70
N LEU A 177 10.64 2.65 -1.51
CA LEU A 177 11.01 4.07 -1.56
C LEU A 177 10.77 4.64 -2.96
N ASP A 178 11.29 3.99 -4.00
CA ASP A 178 11.12 4.45 -5.39
C ASP A 178 9.64 4.44 -5.80
N LEU A 179 8.89 3.41 -5.41
CA LEU A 179 7.46 3.30 -5.67
C LEU A 179 6.67 4.47 -5.06
N TYR A 180 6.96 4.82 -3.80
CA TYR A 180 6.33 5.95 -3.13
C TYR A 180 6.68 7.26 -3.83
N ILE A 181 7.97 7.53 -4.04
CA ILE A 181 8.43 8.81 -4.58
C ILE A 181 7.91 9.04 -6.00
N GLU A 182 8.02 8.05 -6.89
CA GLU A 182 7.54 8.19 -8.28
C GLU A 182 6.04 8.46 -8.35
N ARG A 183 5.27 7.97 -7.37
CA ARG A 183 3.83 8.20 -7.30
C ARG A 183 3.47 9.54 -6.64
N ALA A 184 4.05 9.81 -5.48
CA ALA A 184 3.56 10.83 -4.56
C ALA A 184 4.32 12.15 -4.61
N TRP A 185 5.47 12.26 -5.31
CA TRP A 185 6.26 13.50 -5.35
C TRP A 185 5.44 14.74 -5.74
N SER A 186 4.40 14.57 -6.56
CA SER A 186 3.53 15.66 -6.99
C SER A 186 2.72 16.30 -5.87
N ALA A 187 2.39 15.55 -4.82
CA ALA A 187 1.69 16.05 -3.63
C ALA A 187 2.57 17.01 -2.80
N TRP A 188 3.88 16.99 -3.00
CA TRP A 188 4.83 17.81 -2.25
C TRP A 188 5.17 19.14 -2.93
N LYS A 189 4.61 19.42 -4.12
CA LYS A 189 5.06 20.55 -4.97
C LYS A 189 4.50 21.92 -4.57
N GLU A 190 3.59 21.97 -3.61
CA GLU A 190 3.03 23.22 -3.11
C GLU A 190 4.09 24.02 -2.35
N ASP A 191 4.18 25.32 -2.59
CA ASP A 191 5.26 26.15 -2.05
C ASP A 191 5.28 26.14 -0.51
N GLU A 192 4.11 26.17 0.13
CA GLU A 192 3.98 26.13 1.59
C GLU A 192 4.46 24.79 2.18
N ILE A 193 4.13 23.67 1.51
CA ILE A 193 4.64 22.35 1.89
C ILE A 193 6.16 22.30 1.72
N LEU A 194 6.69 22.85 0.62
CA LEU A 194 8.13 22.87 0.36
C LEU A 194 8.89 23.71 1.37
N ASP A 195 8.34 24.84 1.80
CA ASP A 195 8.95 25.69 2.81
C ASP A 195 8.92 25.03 4.19
N TRP A 196 7.78 24.45 4.58
CA TRP A 196 7.69 23.62 5.80
C TRP A 196 8.67 22.44 5.77
N LEU A 197 8.78 21.74 4.64
CA LEU A 197 9.71 20.63 4.45
C LEU A 197 11.17 21.08 4.66
N LYS A 198 11.56 22.23 4.10
CA LYS A 198 12.93 22.76 4.24
C LYS A 198 13.25 23.08 5.71
N GLU A 199 12.32 23.71 6.42
CA GLU A 199 12.51 24.00 7.85
C GLU A 199 12.57 22.72 8.68
N THR A 200 11.68 21.77 8.43
CA THR A 200 11.68 20.47 9.11
C THR A 200 12.97 19.68 8.88
N VAL A 201 13.53 19.72 7.67
CA VAL A 201 14.82 19.08 7.37
C VAL A 201 15.97 19.75 8.14
N LYS A 202 15.97 21.09 8.25
CA LYS A 202 16.96 21.80 9.07
C LYS A 202 16.84 21.41 10.55
N GLU A 203 15.62 21.31 11.06
CA GLU A 203 15.35 20.88 12.43
C GLU A 203 15.83 19.45 12.67
N ALA A 204 15.48 18.51 11.79
CA ALA A 204 15.99 17.14 11.84
C ALA A 204 17.52 17.11 11.87
N PHE A 205 18.21 18.00 11.14
CA PHE A 205 19.68 18.06 11.16
C PHE A 205 20.25 18.59 12.47
N THR A 206 19.48 19.34 13.25
CA THR A 206 19.90 19.70 14.61
C THR A 206 19.84 18.50 15.54
N LEU A 207 18.82 17.66 15.40
CA LEU A 207 18.60 16.46 16.21
C LEU A 207 19.59 15.32 15.88
N ILE A 208 19.82 15.07 14.59
CA ILE A 208 20.65 13.95 14.07
C ILE A 208 22.17 14.12 14.36
N LYS A 209 22.61 15.24 14.93
CA LYS A 209 24.04 15.53 15.20
C LYS A 209 24.64 14.74 16.36
N ASN A 210 23.82 14.18 17.23
CA ASN A 210 24.28 13.31 18.31
C ASN A 210 24.31 11.86 17.82
N LYS A 211 25.27 11.05 18.28
CA LYS A 211 25.34 9.60 18.00
C LYS A 211 24.16 8.90 18.70
N ASP A 212 22.97 9.16 18.18
CA ASP A 212 21.73 8.85 18.84
C ASP A 212 21.44 7.36 18.68
N PRO A 213 21.19 6.62 19.77
CA PRO A 213 20.75 5.22 19.71
C PRO A 213 19.58 5.00 18.73
N ILE A 214 18.75 6.03 18.56
CA ILE A 214 17.62 6.07 17.63
C ILE A 214 18.07 5.82 16.17
N LEU A 215 19.21 6.39 15.75
CA LEU A 215 19.71 6.24 14.38
C LEU A 215 20.23 4.81 14.12
N GLU A 216 20.88 4.22 15.12
CA GLU A 216 21.35 2.84 15.06
C GLU A 216 20.19 1.85 15.07
N GLN A 217 19.16 2.11 15.89
CA GLN A 217 17.93 1.31 15.89
C GLN A 217 17.22 1.37 14.53
N ALA A 218 17.05 2.57 13.96
CA ALA A 218 16.43 2.72 12.65
C ALA A 218 17.21 1.97 11.55
N GLU A 219 18.54 2.04 11.59
CA GLU A 219 19.41 1.26 10.69
C GLU A 219 19.20 -0.25 10.88
N ASN A 220 19.25 -0.74 12.12
CA ASN A 220 19.07 -2.15 12.42
C ASN A 220 17.71 -2.69 11.91
N VAL A 221 16.64 -1.93 12.12
CA VAL A 221 15.31 -2.33 11.60
C VAL A 221 15.32 -2.38 10.07
N ARG A 222 15.96 -1.43 9.39
CA ARG A 222 16.11 -1.47 7.93
C ARG A 222 16.87 -2.71 7.46
N GLN A 223 18.00 -3.03 8.09
CA GLN A 223 18.81 -4.18 7.72
C GLN A 223 18.14 -5.53 8.02
N THR A 224 17.22 -5.59 8.97
CA THR A 224 16.59 -6.85 9.42
C THR A 224 15.22 -7.10 8.79
N LYS A 225 14.40 -6.05 8.60
CA LYS A 225 13.00 -6.20 8.17
C LYS A 225 12.80 -6.19 6.64
N TYR A 226 13.76 -5.73 5.84
CA TYR A 226 13.61 -5.60 4.38
C TYR A 226 14.48 -6.56 3.55
N VAL A 227 15.04 -7.60 4.19
CA VAL A 227 15.92 -8.60 3.54
C VAL A 227 15.21 -9.37 2.43
N LYS A 228 13.91 -9.66 2.60
CA LYS A 228 13.09 -10.36 1.62
C LYS A 228 11.91 -9.50 1.24
N THR A 229 11.65 -9.42 -0.06
CA THR A 229 10.50 -8.70 -0.61
C THR A 229 9.34 -9.67 -0.85
N PRO A 230 8.18 -9.46 -0.21
CA PRO A 230 6.96 -10.19 -0.50
C PRO A 230 6.55 -10.15 -1.98
N ARG A 231 5.97 -11.26 -2.47
CA ARG A 231 5.55 -11.44 -3.87
C ARG A 231 4.48 -10.42 -4.32
N ASN A 232 3.60 -10.00 -3.40
CA ASN A 232 2.58 -8.99 -3.70
C ASN A 232 3.19 -7.61 -4.04
N ILE A 233 4.35 -7.26 -3.49
CA ILE A 233 5.07 -6.02 -3.83
C ILE A 233 5.55 -6.08 -5.30
N TYR A 234 6.19 -7.17 -5.71
CA TYR A 234 6.59 -7.34 -7.12
C TYR A 234 5.38 -7.30 -8.06
N ARG A 235 4.30 -8.00 -7.69
CA ARG A 235 3.04 -7.98 -8.44
C ARG A 235 2.48 -6.55 -8.57
N HIS A 236 2.50 -5.79 -7.48
CA HIS A 236 2.06 -4.39 -7.46
C HIS A 236 2.90 -3.51 -8.39
N ILE A 237 4.22 -3.67 -8.41
CA ILE A 237 5.12 -2.86 -9.25
C ILE A 237 4.87 -3.17 -10.73
N LEU A 238 4.79 -4.46 -11.09
CA LEU A 238 4.47 -4.90 -12.45
C LEU A 238 3.12 -4.38 -12.93
N LEU A 239 2.11 -4.41 -12.06
CA LEU A 239 0.80 -3.85 -12.37
C LEU A 239 0.83 -2.32 -12.40
N SER A 240 1.65 -1.68 -11.58
CA SER A 240 1.78 -0.22 -11.53
C SER A 240 2.34 0.36 -12.83
N ASP A 241 3.21 -0.39 -13.53
CA ASP A 241 3.84 0.02 -14.79
C ASP A 241 4.60 1.36 -14.66
N ILE A 242 5.25 1.56 -13.51
CA ILE A 242 6.18 2.67 -13.29
C ILE A 242 7.55 2.19 -13.76
N LYS A 243 8.02 2.75 -14.86
CA LYS A 243 9.18 2.23 -15.62
C LYS A 243 10.46 2.23 -14.78
N GLU A 244 10.66 3.30 -14.03
CA GLU A 244 11.82 3.55 -13.18
C GLU A 244 11.94 2.46 -12.10
N VAL A 245 10.82 2.05 -11.50
CA VAL A 245 10.78 1.04 -10.44
C VAL A 245 10.80 -0.38 -11.03
N THR A 246 10.13 -0.59 -12.16
CA THR A 246 10.05 -1.88 -12.83
C THR A 246 11.43 -2.38 -13.28
N ALA A 247 12.32 -1.46 -13.65
CA ALA A 247 13.70 -1.77 -14.02
C ALA A 247 14.55 -2.34 -12.86
N SER A 248 14.16 -2.10 -11.61
CA SER A 248 14.86 -2.57 -10.40
C SER A 248 14.34 -3.92 -9.89
N ILE A 249 13.38 -4.56 -10.58
CA ILE A 249 12.89 -5.88 -10.20
C ILE A 249 13.95 -6.94 -10.55
N PRO A 250 14.25 -7.89 -9.64
CA PRO A 250 15.15 -9.01 -9.92
C PRO A 250 14.70 -9.86 -11.14
N PRO A 251 15.64 -10.36 -11.97
CA PRO A 251 15.34 -11.14 -13.17
C PRO A 251 14.43 -12.36 -12.94
N GLU A 252 14.47 -12.95 -11.74
CA GLU A 252 13.63 -14.09 -11.34
C GLU A 252 12.13 -13.77 -11.34
N TYR A 253 11.75 -12.50 -11.13
CA TYR A 253 10.36 -12.03 -11.18
C TYR A 253 10.01 -11.33 -12.51
N THR A 254 10.96 -11.27 -13.45
CA THR A 254 10.75 -10.78 -14.82
C THR A 254 11.18 -11.86 -15.82
N PRO A 255 10.39 -12.93 -16.03
CA PRO A 255 10.80 -14.06 -16.85
C PRO A 255 11.08 -13.63 -18.31
N ASN A 256 12.17 -14.16 -18.87
CA ASN A 256 12.63 -13.89 -20.24
C ASN A 256 11.60 -14.23 -21.35
N GLY A 257 10.52 -14.95 -21.02
CA GLY A 257 9.40 -15.29 -21.91
C GLY A 257 8.23 -14.29 -21.89
N GLY A 258 8.34 -13.21 -21.13
CA GLY A 258 7.29 -12.21 -20.93
C GLY A 258 6.44 -12.49 -19.70
N ILE A 259 6.10 -11.44 -18.96
CA ILE A 259 5.13 -11.50 -17.87
C ILE A 259 3.74 -11.52 -18.49
N ASN A 260 2.92 -12.52 -18.15
CA ASN A 260 1.51 -12.46 -18.46
C ASN A 260 0.87 -11.36 -17.60
N MET A 261 0.70 -10.16 -18.17
CA MET A 261 0.08 -9.02 -17.46
C MET A 261 -1.38 -9.28 -17.06
N PHE A 262 -2.01 -10.32 -17.62
CA PHE A 262 -3.34 -10.77 -17.21
C PHE A 262 -3.32 -11.63 -15.94
N ASP A 263 -2.15 -12.10 -15.50
CA ASP A 263 -1.93 -12.78 -14.21
C ASP A 263 -0.46 -12.68 -13.77
N PRO A 264 0.00 -11.50 -13.32
CA PRO A 264 1.40 -11.31 -12.97
C PRO A 264 1.72 -12.01 -11.66
N LEU A 265 2.75 -12.88 -11.70
CA LEU A 265 3.28 -13.60 -10.55
C LEU A 265 2.17 -14.28 -9.73
N PRO A 266 1.44 -15.29 -10.27
CA PRO A 266 0.33 -15.93 -9.58
C PRO A 266 0.74 -16.48 -8.20
N PRO A 267 -0.16 -16.56 -7.20
CA PRO A 267 0.15 -17.11 -5.88
C PRO A 267 0.69 -18.55 -5.96
N GLU A 268 1.53 -18.96 -5.02
CA GLU A 268 2.09 -20.32 -5.00
C GLU A 268 1.03 -21.38 -4.64
N ASP A 269 0.05 -20.98 -3.84
CA ASP A 269 -1.14 -21.76 -3.43
C ASP A 269 -2.31 -21.60 -4.43
N SER A 270 -2.00 -21.36 -5.71
CA SER A 270 -2.99 -21.20 -6.78
C SER A 270 -4.01 -22.35 -6.80
N VAL A 271 -5.30 -22.01 -6.75
CA VAL A 271 -6.40 -22.97 -6.92
C VAL A 271 -7.07 -22.72 -8.26
N ASN A 272 -7.15 -23.76 -9.09
CA ASN A 272 -7.85 -23.75 -10.36
C ASN A 272 -9.00 -24.76 -10.33
N ILE A 273 -10.25 -24.29 -10.32
CA ILE A 273 -11.42 -25.15 -10.22
C ILE A 273 -11.68 -25.85 -11.57
N TYR A 274 -11.19 -25.31 -12.68
CA TYR A 274 -11.38 -25.89 -14.02
C TYR A 274 -10.54 -27.15 -14.25
N ASP A 275 -9.40 -27.31 -13.58
CA ASP A 275 -8.56 -28.50 -13.74
C ASP A 275 -9.27 -29.77 -13.22
N ASP A 276 -10.02 -29.63 -12.13
CA ASP A 276 -10.82 -30.70 -11.53
C ASP A 276 -12.05 -31.07 -12.38
N GLN A 277 -12.54 -30.16 -13.22
CA GLN A 277 -13.56 -30.47 -14.25
C GLN A 277 -12.96 -31.21 -15.44
N ARG A 278 -11.74 -30.83 -15.85
CA ARG A 278 -11.01 -31.49 -16.95
C ARG A 278 -10.71 -32.96 -16.64
N LEU A 279 -10.24 -33.26 -15.43
CA LEU A 279 -9.94 -34.63 -15.01
C LEU A 279 -11.20 -35.51 -14.99
N ARG A 280 -12.33 -34.98 -14.49
CA ARG A 280 -13.62 -35.67 -14.50
C ARG A 280 -14.19 -35.89 -15.91
N ASP A 281 -13.93 -34.98 -16.84
CA ASP A 281 -14.31 -35.14 -18.25
C ASP A 281 -13.42 -36.17 -18.98
N PHE A 282 -12.13 -36.25 -18.64
CA PHE A 282 -11.23 -37.25 -19.23
C PHE A 282 -11.56 -38.69 -18.80
N GLU A 283 -12.04 -38.90 -17.57
CA GLU A 283 -12.46 -40.23 -17.10
C GLU A 283 -13.77 -40.72 -17.73
N ARG A 284 -14.61 -39.83 -18.27
CA ARG A 284 -15.94 -40.17 -18.79
C ARG A 284 -16.04 -40.27 -20.31
N ASN A 285 -15.04 -39.80 -21.05
CA ASN A 285 -15.16 -39.62 -22.49
C ASN A 285 -14.43 -40.72 -23.28
N SER A 286 -15.14 -41.28 -24.28
CA SER A 286 -14.58 -42.22 -25.26
C SER A 286 -13.50 -41.55 -26.11
N ILE A 287 -12.49 -42.31 -26.55
CA ILE A 287 -11.35 -41.86 -27.39
C ILE A 287 -11.83 -41.08 -28.64
N LEU A 288 -13.00 -41.45 -29.18
CA LEU A 288 -13.60 -40.79 -30.34
C LEU A 288 -14.17 -39.40 -30.00
N GLU A 289 -14.69 -39.22 -28.80
CA GLU A 289 -15.19 -37.92 -28.31
C GLU A 289 -14.01 -36.98 -28.01
N ALA A 290 -12.93 -37.50 -27.44
CA ALA A 290 -11.68 -36.75 -27.28
C ALA A 290 -11.10 -36.30 -28.65
N PHE A 291 -11.17 -37.16 -29.66
CA PHE A 291 -10.77 -36.83 -31.03
C PHE A 291 -11.67 -35.74 -31.66
N ILE A 292 -12.99 -35.83 -31.54
CA ILE A 292 -13.91 -34.80 -32.07
C ILE A 292 -13.72 -33.47 -31.33
N ARG A 293 -13.53 -33.49 -29.99
CA ARG A 293 -13.22 -32.28 -29.23
C ARG A 293 -11.86 -31.67 -29.61
N SER A 294 -10.87 -32.48 -30.02
CA SER A 294 -9.58 -31.98 -30.52
C SER A 294 -9.68 -31.27 -31.88
N LEU A 295 -10.73 -31.56 -32.65
CA LEU A 295 -11.01 -30.92 -33.95
C LEU A 295 -11.86 -29.64 -33.81
N LEU A 296 -12.49 -29.44 -32.65
CA LEU A 296 -13.17 -28.18 -32.34
C LEU A 296 -12.13 -27.14 -31.88
N PRO A 297 -12.24 -25.87 -32.30
CA PRO A 297 -11.34 -24.82 -31.81
C PRO A 297 -11.52 -24.73 -30.30
N SER A 298 -10.55 -25.23 -29.54
CA SER A 298 -10.63 -25.21 -28.08
C SER A 298 -10.72 -23.76 -27.64
N SER A 299 -11.75 -23.42 -26.87
CA SER A 299 -11.76 -22.23 -26.01
C SER A 299 -10.80 -22.47 -24.85
N SER A 300 -9.51 -22.62 -25.15
CA SER A 300 -8.47 -22.40 -24.15
C SER A 300 -8.39 -20.90 -23.92
N PRO A 301 -8.34 -20.41 -22.66
CA PRO A 301 -8.16 -18.98 -22.40
C PRO A 301 -6.88 -18.41 -23.05
N GLU A 302 -5.92 -19.28 -23.38
CA GLU A 302 -4.68 -18.93 -24.08
C GLU A 302 -4.85 -18.73 -25.60
N SER A 303 -5.93 -19.22 -26.23
CA SER A 303 -6.13 -19.10 -27.69
C SER A 303 -7.10 -17.99 -28.12
N SER A 304 -7.80 -17.35 -27.18
CA SER A 304 -8.66 -16.18 -27.45
C SER A 304 -7.88 -14.88 -27.76
N ALA A 305 -6.55 -14.87 -27.63
CA ALA A 305 -5.72 -13.70 -27.99
C ALA A 305 -5.62 -13.44 -29.51
N TYR A 306 -6.07 -14.38 -30.35
CA TYR A 306 -5.96 -14.28 -31.82
C TYR A 306 -7.30 -14.46 -32.55
N ARG A 307 -8.33 -13.68 -32.19
CA ARG A 307 -9.38 -13.31 -33.16
C ARG A 307 -9.78 -11.86 -32.99
N ARG A 308 -9.11 -10.97 -33.75
CA ARG A 308 -9.78 -9.77 -34.24
C ARG A 308 -10.96 -10.20 -35.09
N ARG A 309 -12.16 -9.74 -34.75
CA ARG A 309 -13.09 -9.26 -35.77
C ARG A 309 -13.97 -8.16 -35.20
N ASN A 310 -13.92 -7.03 -35.89
CA ASN A 310 -14.95 -6.00 -35.91
C ASN A 310 -16.33 -6.66 -35.88
N ASP A 311 -17.17 -6.26 -34.94
CA ASP A 311 -18.58 -6.05 -35.21
C ASP A 311 -19.01 -4.82 -34.42
N ASN A 312 -19.30 -3.77 -35.19
CA ASN A 312 -19.93 -2.55 -34.73
C ASN A 312 -21.34 -2.90 -34.24
N ASN A 313 -21.60 -2.68 -32.96
CA ASN A 313 -22.93 -2.35 -32.45
C ASN A 313 -22.74 -1.57 -31.16
N ASP A 314 -22.53 -0.26 -31.33
CA ASP A 314 -22.59 0.73 -30.27
C ASP A 314 -23.98 0.72 -29.63
N GLN A 315 -24.09 0.16 -28.43
CA GLN A 315 -24.96 0.75 -27.43
C GLN A 315 -24.11 1.73 -26.64
N ASN A 316 -24.22 3.01 -26.98
CA ASN A 316 -23.64 4.12 -26.24
C ASN A 316 -24.18 4.12 -24.80
N LEU A 317 -23.54 3.37 -23.92
CA LEU A 317 -23.63 3.56 -22.48
C LEU A 317 -22.66 4.68 -22.12
N ASN A 318 -23.19 5.79 -21.60
CA ASN A 318 -22.40 6.96 -21.25
C ASN A 318 -21.34 6.56 -20.19
N PRO A 319 -20.03 6.69 -20.47
CA PRO A 319 -18.97 6.35 -19.53
C PRO A 319 -19.08 7.10 -18.20
N GLU A 320 -19.67 8.29 -18.23
CA GLU A 320 -19.92 9.10 -17.03
C GLU A 320 -21.01 8.50 -16.16
N GLU A 321 -22.09 7.94 -16.72
CA GLU A 321 -23.15 7.28 -15.95
C GLU A 321 -22.68 5.96 -15.34
N LEU A 322 -21.86 5.18 -16.04
CA LEU A 322 -21.22 3.98 -15.47
C LEU A 322 -20.27 4.34 -14.32
N ASN A 323 -19.41 5.35 -14.52
CA ASN A 323 -18.50 5.78 -13.46
C ASN A 323 -19.26 6.37 -12.26
N GLN A 324 -20.35 7.10 -12.48
CA GLN A 324 -21.20 7.62 -11.41
C GLN A 324 -21.97 6.52 -10.70
N THR A 325 -22.49 5.51 -11.40
CA THR A 325 -23.18 4.36 -10.78
C THR A 325 -22.23 3.46 -10.00
N PHE A 326 -21.00 3.23 -10.49
CA PHE A 326 -19.98 2.51 -9.71
C PHE A 326 -19.44 3.34 -8.53
N ALA A 327 -19.28 4.66 -8.68
CA ALA A 327 -18.89 5.53 -7.57
C ALA A 327 -20.00 5.66 -6.52
N ALA A 328 -21.26 5.72 -6.94
CA ALA A 328 -22.43 5.71 -6.05
C ALA A 328 -22.60 4.35 -5.38
N ALA A 329 -22.37 3.24 -6.10
CA ALA A 329 -22.34 1.90 -5.52
C ALA A 329 -21.19 1.74 -4.53
N ALA A 330 -20.00 2.28 -4.82
CA ALA A 330 -18.85 2.28 -3.91
C ALA A 330 -19.10 3.16 -2.67
N ASN A 331 -19.64 4.36 -2.81
CA ASN A 331 -20.03 5.22 -1.69
C ASN A 331 -21.15 4.58 -0.83
N ALA A 332 -22.14 3.94 -1.46
CA ALA A 332 -23.17 3.18 -0.78
C ALA A 332 -22.66 1.84 -0.25
N ALA A 333 -21.43 1.44 -0.61
CA ALA A 333 -20.88 0.11 -0.33
C ALA A 333 -20.20 -0.10 0.99
N PHE A 334 -19.95 0.99 1.70
CA PHE A 334 -19.15 0.97 2.90
C PHE A 334 -19.86 1.58 4.11
N PRO A 335 -21.14 1.28 4.41
CA PRO A 335 -21.64 1.52 5.76
C PRO A 335 -20.96 0.52 6.70
N GLY A 336 -19.90 0.97 7.40
CA GLY A 336 -19.33 0.24 8.54
C GLY A 336 -17.97 -0.47 8.34
N VAL A 337 -17.29 -0.32 7.20
CA VAL A 337 -15.91 -0.87 7.00
C VAL A 337 -14.83 0.20 7.12
N PHE A 338 -15.18 1.45 6.90
CA PHE A 338 -14.26 2.60 6.89
C PHE A 338 -14.94 3.81 7.56
N PRO A 339 -14.19 4.73 8.18
CA PRO A 339 -14.79 5.92 8.79
C PRO A 339 -15.56 6.74 7.74
N LEU A 340 -16.77 7.17 8.11
CA LEU A 340 -17.65 7.95 7.25
C LEU A 340 -17.28 9.44 7.29
N PRO A 341 -17.57 10.23 6.25
CA PRO A 341 -17.06 11.60 6.12
C PRO A 341 -17.58 12.60 7.17
N ASN A 342 -18.67 12.31 7.89
CA ASN A 342 -19.36 13.27 8.74
C ASN A 342 -19.65 12.73 10.15
N GLY A 343 -18.94 13.26 11.15
CA GLY A 343 -19.40 13.30 12.54
C GLY A 343 -18.61 12.44 13.54
N SER A 344 -18.13 13.08 14.59
CA SER A 344 -17.49 12.47 15.77
C SER A 344 -18.38 11.41 16.46
N GLU A 345 -19.71 11.52 16.36
CA GLU A 345 -20.67 10.59 16.97
C GLU A 345 -20.84 9.27 16.18
N SER A 346 -20.69 9.27 14.85
CA SER A 346 -20.75 8.03 14.05
C SER A 346 -19.47 7.19 14.14
N ASN A 347 -18.33 7.84 14.43
CA ASN A 347 -17.03 7.17 14.59
C ASN A 347 -16.95 6.36 15.89
N ALA A 348 -17.70 6.73 16.93
CA ALA A 348 -17.79 5.97 18.19
C ALA A 348 -18.53 4.64 18.03
N ALA A 349 -19.67 4.63 17.31
CA ALA A 349 -20.41 3.39 17.02
C ALA A 349 -19.64 2.46 16.05
N TRP A 350 -18.90 3.04 15.10
CA TRP A 350 -18.00 2.33 14.19
C TRP A 350 -16.82 1.66 14.91
N THR A 351 -16.14 2.39 15.79
CA THR A 351 -15.03 1.84 16.60
C THR A 351 -15.49 0.74 17.55
N GLN A 352 -16.70 0.82 18.12
CA GLN A 352 -17.26 -0.23 18.98
C GLN A 352 -17.58 -1.52 18.18
N THR A 353 -18.26 -1.40 17.03
CA THR A 353 -18.76 -2.54 16.24
C THR A 353 -17.60 -3.36 15.63
N ILE A 354 -16.54 -2.67 15.18
CA ILE A 354 -15.35 -3.32 14.64
C ILE A 354 -14.48 -3.88 15.77
N ARG A 355 -14.31 -3.16 16.89
CA ARG A 355 -13.63 -3.69 18.08
C ARG A 355 -14.28 -4.98 18.56
N ASP A 356 -15.61 -5.04 18.63
CA ASP A 356 -16.34 -6.26 19.03
C ASP A 356 -16.21 -7.40 18.00
N THR A 357 -16.18 -7.07 16.72
CA THR A 357 -16.00 -8.06 15.65
C THR A 357 -14.57 -8.61 15.63
N LEU A 358 -13.56 -7.75 15.82
CA LEU A 358 -12.15 -8.16 15.83
C LEU A 358 -11.74 -8.84 17.14
N MET A 359 -12.23 -8.38 18.30
CA MET A 359 -11.95 -9.03 19.59
C MET A 359 -12.53 -10.46 19.66
N ARG A 360 -13.62 -10.74 18.94
CA ARG A 360 -14.13 -12.11 18.76
C ARG A 360 -13.23 -13.01 17.92
N PHE A 361 -12.34 -12.45 17.11
CA PHE A 361 -11.42 -13.20 16.24
C PHE A 361 -9.97 -13.24 16.75
N ILE A 362 -9.49 -12.16 17.39
CA ILE A 362 -8.14 -12.07 18.00
C ILE A 362 -7.99 -13.08 19.16
N GLY A 363 -9.08 -13.36 19.89
CA GLY A 363 -9.09 -14.39 20.95
C GLY A 363 -8.72 -15.80 20.48
N ASN A 364 -8.56 -16.04 19.17
CA ASN A 364 -8.25 -17.35 18.63
C ASN A 364 -6.89 -17.49 17.94
N ASN A 365 -6.11 -16.45 17.63
CA ASN A 365 -4.76 -16.60 17.04
C ASN A 365 -4.02 -15.25 16.94
N ALA A 366 -3.24 -14.86 17.96
CA ALA A 366 -2.24 -13.80 17.82
C ALA A 366 -0.92 -14.25 18.46
N GLN A 367 0.09 -14.48 17.62
CA GLN A 367 1.48 -14.25 17.97
C GLN A 367 1.81 -12.85 17.49
N GLU A 368 2.29 -12.02 18.41
CA GLU A 368 2.56 -10.59 18.21
C GLU A 368 3.87 -10.40 17.45
N ASP A 369 3.81 -9.76 16.28
CA ASP A 369 4.97 -9.13 15.65
C ASP A 369 5.05 -7.69 16.18
N GLU A 370 6.08 -7.40 16.99
CA GLU A 370 6.26 -6.10 17.65
C GLU A 370 6.47 -4.96 16.64
N ALA A 371 5.63 -3.93 16.76
CA ALA A 371 5.73 -2.68 16.01
C ALA A 371 6.95 -1.84 16.43
N ILE A 372 7.35 -0.87 15.59
CA ILE A 372 8.41 0.07 15.95
C ILE A 372 7.88 1.02 17.05
N PRO A 373 8.53 1.12 18.21
CA PRO A 373 8.14 2.07 19.26
C PRO A 373 8.30 3.51 18.77
N ASP A 374 7.38 4.40 19.16
CA ASP A 374 7.45 5.81 18.81
C ASP A 374 8.76 6.41 19.35
N LEU A 375 9.66 6.79 18.42
CA LEU A 375 11.05 7.13 18.71
C LEU A 375 11.21 8.47 19.45
N LEU A 376 10.15 9.26 19.56
CA LEU A 376 10.15 10.57 20.22
C LEU A 376 9.22 10.65 21.43
N ASP A 377 8.57 9.55 21.85
CA ASP A 377 7.73 9.55 23.04
C ASP A 377 8.59 9.54 24.33
N GLU A 378 8.55 10.65 25.08
CA GLU A 378 9.29 10.83 26.35
C GLU A 378 8.94 9.77 27.42
N ASN A 379 7.80 9.08 27.27
CA ASN A 379 7.35 8.06 28.23
C ASN A 379 8.17 6.76 28.18
N ASN A 380 8.82 6.43 27.05
CA ASN A 380 9.62 5.20 26.94
C ASN A 380 11.00 5.29 27.61
N ALA A 381 11.46 6.49 27.99
CA ALA A 381 12.75 6.69 28.64
C ALA A 381 12.74 6.37 30.16
N THR A 382 11.57 6.15 30.77
CA THR A 382 11.46 6.01 32.24
C THR A 382 11.30 4.57 32.74
N SER A 383 11.10 3.59 31.86
CA SER A 383 10.83 2.20 32.29
C SER A 383 12.08 1.32 32.49
N SER A 384 13.27 1.78 32.12
CA SER A 384 14.49 0.95 32.10
C SER A 384 15.42 1.12 33.31
N ASN A 385 15.03 1.86 34.36
CA ASN A 385 15.98 2.24 35.43
C ASN A 385 15.56 1.93 36.88
N ASN A 386 14.63 1.00 37.10
CA ASN A 386 14.29 0.52 38.45
C ASN A 386 14.19 -1.00 38.49
N ASN A 387 15.34 -1.69 38.48
CA ASN A 387 15.48 -3.04 39.06
C ASN A 387 16.96 -3.42 39.09
N ASN A 388 17.69 -2.92 40.09
CA ASN A 388 18.84 -3.61 40.70
C ASN A 388 19.34 -2.80 41.89
N ASN A 389 18.75 -3.06 43.06
CA ASN A 389 19.42 -2.99 44.35
C ASN A 389 18.46 -3.43 45.44
N ASN A 390 18.54 -4.70 45.86
CA ASN A 390 18.55 -5.12 47.26
C ASN A 390 18.36 -6.64 47.33
N ASN A 391 19.45 -7.35 47.55
CA ASN A 391 19.46 -8.56 48.37
C ASN A 391 20.89 -8.88 48.77
N ASN A 392 21.29 -8.30 49.90
CA ASN A 392 22.30 -8.84 50.81
C ASN A 392 21.95 -8.32 52.20
N ASN A 393 21.29 -9.14 53.02
CA ASN A 393 21.68 -9.40 54.41
C ASN A 393 20.66 -10.28 55.14
N ASN A 394 21.23 -11.29 55.82
CA ASN A 394 20.71 -12.22 56.83
C ASN A 394 19.93 -13.45 56.36
#